data_AF-A0A7V3YBK7-F1
#
_entry.id   AF-A0A7V3YBK7-F1
#
_cell.length_a   1.000
_cell.length_b   1.000
_cell.length_c   1.000
_cell.angle_alpha   90.00
_cell.angle_beta   90.00
_cell.angle_gamma   90.00
#
_symmetry.space_group_name_H-M   'P 1'
#
loop_
_entity.id
_entity.type
_entity.pdbx_description
1 polymer ?
#
loop_
_entity_poly.entity_id
_entity_poly.type
_entity_poly.pdbx_seq_one_letter_code
_entity_poly.pdbx_strand_id
1 'polypeptide(L)'
;HFGLHDRGAIAPGFKADFMVLDNLEKISIRQVYSRGKLVAENGQCVDFPFSSRNVPRSLGAFHVKPFHVESLEIPVSKGKIRVIEIIPGQIVTRMRIEAPRERHGKVVSDPSRDILKMAVVERHKATGNIGLGFVSGFRLQEGAIASSVAHDAHNLIAVGVEDEDIFVALQEVIRLQGGLVVVSKKKVVAALSLPIAGLMSNQSLEKVSQKIEMLKKIAHELGCGLEDPFMQLSFLALPVIPELKLTDRGLVDVSKFEFVPLFVD
;
A
#
# COMPACT_ATOMS: atom_id res chain seq x y z
N HIS A 1 12.20 -26.84 -13.72
CA HIS A 1 11.82 -25.41 -13.82
C HIS A 1 13.05 -24.50 -13.86
N PHE A 2 13.86 -24.41 -12.79
CA PHE A 2 15.02 -23.49 -12.74
C PHE A 2 16.35 -24.01 -13.34
N GLY A 3 16.39 -25.22 -13.91
CA GLY A 3 17.63 -25.81 -14.44
C GLY A 3 18.70 -26.15 -13.38
N LEU A 4 18.34 -26.17 -12.10
CA LEU A 4 19.23 -26.50 -11.00
C LEU A 4 19.20 -28.01 -10.75
N HIS A 5 20.14 -28.73 -11.33
CA HIS A 5 20.22 -30.20 -11.26
C HIS A 5 20.87 -30.73 -9.97
N ASP A 6 21.38 -29.84 -9.12
CA ASP A 6 22.14 -30.16 -7.91
C ASP A 6 21.33 -30.03 -6.60
N ARG A 7 20.01 -29.81 -6.68
CA ARG A 7 19.14 -29.57 -5.50
C ARG A 7 17.69 -29.98 -5.77
N GLY A 8 16.87 -29.98 -4.71
CA GLY A 8 15.44 -30.32 -4.78
C GLY A 8 15.13 -31.81 -4.58
N ALA A 9 16.14 -32.63 -4.28
CA ALA A 9 16.00 -34.03 -3.93
C ALA A 9 17.07 -34.44 -2.90
N ILE A 10 16.79 -35.48 -2.11
CA ILE A 10 17.76 -36.10 -1.19
C ILE A 10 18.38 -37.29 -1.92
N ALA A 11 19.55 -37.08 -2.52
CA ALA A 11 20.29 -38.11 -3.25
C ALA A 11 21.81 -37.84 -3.25
N PRO A 12 22.67 -38.86 -3.41
CA PRO A 12 24.11 -38.66 -3.59
C PRO A 12 24.42 -37.73 -4.76
N GLY A 13 25.40 -36.84 -4.57
CA GLY A 13 25.79 -35.83 -5.56
C GLY A 13 24.96 -34.54 -5.53
N PHE A 14 23.87 -34.47 -4.75
CA PHE A 14 23.08 -33.27 -4.56
C PHE A 14 23.59 -32.46 -3.36
N LYS A 15 23.30 -31.15 -3.36
CA LYS A 15 23.52 -30.30 -2.20
C LYS A 15 22.64 -30.77 -1.05
N ALA A 16 23.27 -30.86 0.12
CA ALA A 16 22.61 -31.16 1.38
C ALA A 16 21.83 -29.92 1.91
N ASP A 17 20.87 -29.45 1.11
CA ASP A 17 19.87 -28.44 1.47
C ASP A 17 18.56 -29.19 1.78
N PHE A 18 18.22 -29.35 3.06
CA PHE A 18 17.04 -30.10 3.48
C PHE A 18 16.51 -29.61 4.83
N MET A 19 15.28 -30.00 5.15
CA MET A 19 14.67 -29.78 6.45
C MET A 19 14.23 -31.09 7.07
N VAL A 20 14.35 -31.19 8.39
CA VAL A 20 13.80 -32.29 9.19
C VAL A 20 12.49 -31.79 9.78
N LEU A 21 11.40 -32.51 9.51
CA LEU A 21 10.08 -32.19 10.03
C LEU A 21 9.74 -33.16 11.16
N ASP A 22 9.14 -32.67 12.24
CA ASP A 22 8.55 -33.53 13.27
C ASP A 22 7.23 -34.15 12.78
N ASN A 23 6.53 -33.48 11.86
CA ASN A 23 5.22 -33.88 11.38
C ASN A 23 4.94 -33.32 9.97
N LEU A 24 4.40 -34.15 9.08
CA LEU A 24 4.09 -33.78 7.69
C LEU A 24 2.75 -33.05 7.52
N GLU A 25 1.80 -33.21 8.45
CA GLU A 25 0.50 -32.54 8.41
C GLU A 25 0.62 -31.08 8.87
N LYS A 26 1.35 -30.83 9.97
CA LYS A 26 1.55 -29.49 10.55
C LYS A 26 2.77 -28.75 9.98
N ILE A 27 3.61 -29.45 9.21
CA ILE A 27 4.88 -28.94 8.67
C ILE A 27 5.72 -28.28 9.77
N SER A 28 5.86 -28.97 10.90
CA SER A 28 6.64 -28.50 12.05
C SER A 28 8.12 -28.74 11.79
N ILE A 29 8.88 -27.67 11.51
CA ILE A 29 10.30 -27.76 11.15
C ILE A 29 11.16 -27.89 12.42
N ARG A 30 11.80 -29.06 12.57
CA ARG A 30 12.74 -29.34 13.66
C ARG A 30 14.12 -28.79 13.36
N GLN A 31 14.65 -29.06 12.16
CA GLN A 31 16.00 -28.65 11.76
C GLN A 31 16.01 -28.21 10.30
N VAL A 32 16.87 -27.24 9.99
CA VAL A 32 17.13 -26.80 8.62
C VAL A 32 18.62 -26.90 8.37
N TYR A 33 18.98 -27.58 7.29
CA TYR A 33 20.34 -27.72 6.81
C TYR A 33 20.49 -26.97 5.48
N SER A 34 21.57 -26.20 5.36
CA SER A 34 22.02 -25.66 4.07
C SER A 34 23.46 -26.07 3.79
N ARG A 35 23.68 -26.67 2.61
CA ARG A 35 24.96 -27.23 2.17
C ARG A 35 25.61 -28.12 3.23
N GLY A 36 24.79 -28.92 3.93
CA GLY A 36 25.21 -29.85 4.97
C GLY A 36 25.46 -29.21 6.34
N LYS A 37 25.28 -27.90 6.51
CA LYS A 37 25.42 -27.20 7.80
C LYS A 37 24.06 -26.97 8.43
N LEU A 38 23.92 -27.25 9.73
CA LEU A 38 22.73 -26.90 10.50
C LEU A 38 22.66 -25.36 10.62
N VAL A 39 21.60 -24.76 10.08
CA VAL A 39 21.41 -23.30 10.06
C VAL A 39 20.25 -22.83 10.93
N ALA A 40 19.29 -23.72 11.22
CA ALA A 40 18.23 -23.47 12.19
C ALA A 40 17.79 -24.76 12.88
N GLU A 41 17.39 -24.66 14.14
CA GLU A 41 16.87 -25.75 14.96
C GLU A 41 15.77 -25.23 15.89
N ASN A 42 14.69 -26.00 16.04
CA ASN A 42 13.53 -25.67 16.90
C ASN A 42 13.00 -24.25 16.68
N GLY A 43 12.91 -23.82 15.41
CA GLY A 43 12.44 -22.49 15.02
C GLY A 43 13.42 -21.34 15.26
N GLN A 44 14.65 -21.61 15.69
CA GLN A 44 15.69 -20.60 15.92
C GLN A 44 16.87 -20.78 14.97
N CYS A 45 17.41 -19.69 14.44
CA CYS A 45 18.64 -19.72 13.66
C CYS A 45 19.85 -20.04 14.56
N VAL A 46 20.72 -20.96 14.13
CA VAL A 46 21.91 -21.40 14.88
C VAL A 46 23.15 -20.60 14.46
N ASP A 47 23.33 -20.37 13.15
CA ASP A 47 24.50 -19.69 12.58
C ASP A 47 24.10 -18.85 11.37
N PHE A 48 23.23 -17.86 11.59
CA PHE A 48 22.80 -16.93 10.55
C PHE A 48 23.67 -15.67 10.62
N PRO A 49 24.64 -15.49 9.69
CA PRO A 49 25.46 -14.29 9.68
C PRO A 49 24.59 -13.08 9.32
N PHE A 50 24.11 -12.38 10.34
CA PHE A 50 23.44 -11.10 10.16
C PHE A 50 24.50 -10.03 9.87
N SER A 51 24.78 -9.79 8.59
CA SER A 51 25.53 -8.59 8.21
C SER A 51 24.53 -7.44 8.12
N SER A 52 24.51 -6.53 9.09
CA SER A 52 23.85 -5.25 8.92
C SER A 52 24.58 -4.48 7.83
N ARG A 53 24.04 -4.49 6.61
CA ARG A 53 24.52 -3.55 5.59
C ARG A 53 23.90 -2.20 5.91
N ASN A 54 24.74 -1.18 6.08
CA ASN A 54 24.27 0.20 6.15
C ASN A 54 23.64 0.54 4.80
N VAL A 55 22.31 0.54 4.76
CA VAL A 55 21.58 1.01 3.58
C VAL A 55 21.70 2.53 3.55
N PRO A 56 22.28 3.12 2.49
CA PRO A 56 22.40 4.57 2.40
C PRO A 56 21.01 5.21 2.48
N ARG A 57 20.87 6.28 3.28
CA ARG A 57 19.62 7.04 3.36
C ARG A 57 19.20 7.64 2.01
N SER A 58 20.13 7.80 1.08
CA SER A 58 19.85 8.26 -0.29
C SER A 58 19.12 7.21 -1.15
N LEU A 59 19.09 5.94 -0.73
CA LEU A 59 18.45 4.87 -1.50
C LEU A 59 16.93 5.04 -1.48
N GLY A 60 16.41 5.57 -2.58
CA GLY A 60 14.97 5.82 -2.78
C GLY A 60 14.45 7.01 -1.98
N ALA A 61 15.27 8.06 -1.85
CA ALA A 61 14.88 9.36 -1.33
C ALA A 61 13.62 9.90 -2.03
N PHE A 62 12.81 10.64 -1.27
CA PHE A 62 11.54 11.17 -1.75
C PHE A 62 11.78 12.54 -2.38
N HIS A 63 11.61 12.63 -3.70
CA HIS A 63 11.64 13.89 -4.45
C HIS A 63 10.19 14.27 -4.77
N VAL A 64 9.53 14.90 -3.80
CA VAL A 64 8.15 15.36 -3.94
C VAL A 64 8.18 16.87 -4.15
N LYS A 65 7.47 17.36 -5.16
CA LYS A 65 7.27 18.80 -5.32
C LYS A 65 6.38 19.28 -4.16
N PRO A 66 6.74 20.36 -3.44
CA PRO A 66 5.87 20.90 -2.39
C PRO A 66 4.47 21.19 -2.92
N PHE A 67 3.46 20.84 -2.12
CA PHE A 67 2.05 21.05 -2.43
C PHE A 67 1.30 21.40 -1.14
N HIS A 68 0.09 21.94 -1.30
CA HIS A 68 -0.76 22.38 -0.20
C HIS A 68 -2.07 21.59 -0.19
N VAL A 69 -2.88 21.76 0.85
CA VAL A 69 -4.16 21.04 0.95
C VAL A 69 -5.08 21.35 -0.24
N GLU A 70 -5.00 22.57 -0.77
CA GLU A 70 -5.77 23.04 -1.93
C GLU A 70 -5.44 22.24 -3.19
N SER A 71 -4.27 21.58 -3.24
CA SER A 71 -3.90 20.68 -4.34
C SER A 71 -4.71 19.37 -4.37
N LEU A 72 -5.51 19.10 -3.34
CA LEU A 72 -6.43 17.95 -3.26
C LEU A 72 -7.88 18.32 -3.61
N GLU A 73 -8.14 19.59 -3.93
CA GLU A 73 -9.46 20.07 -4.27
C GLU A 73 -9.86 19.66 -5.68
N ILE A 74 -11.11 19.22 -5.83
CA ILE A 74 -11.71 18.90 -7.13
C ILE A 74 -12.86 19.88 -7.33
N PRO A 75 -12.73 20.87 -8.23
CA PRO A 75 -13.83 21.78 -8.54
C PRO A 75 -15.05 21.01 -9.05
N VAL A 76 -16.24 21.47 -8.70
CA VAL A 76 -17.48 20.93 -9.28
C VAL A 76 -17.46 21.12 -10.80
N SER A 77 -17.83 20.07 -11.51
CA SER A 77 -18.08 20.07 -12.95
C SER A 77 -19.42 19.39 -13.22
N LYS A 78 -19.94 19.56 -14.44
CA LYS A 78 -21.18 18.89 -14.86
C LYS A 78 -20.98 17.38 -14.95
N GLY A 79 -22.05 16.65 -14.69
CA GLY A 79 -22.12 15.20 -14.88
C GLY A 79 -21.91 14.40 -13.60
N LYS A 80 -21.81 13.08 -13.76
CA LYS A 80 -21.49 12.12 -12.71
C LYS A 80 -19.98 11.91 -12.63
N ILE A 81 -19.50 11.23 -11.58
CA ILE A 81 -18.09 10.90 -11.40
C ILE A 81 -17.85 9.40 -11.56
N ARG A 82 -16.69 9.04 -12.10
CA ARG A 82 -16.13 7.69 -12.04
C ARG A 82 -15.62 7.41 -10.63
N VAL A 83 -16.08 6.31 -10.04
CA VAL A 83 -15.66 5.82 -8.72
C VAL A 83 -15.06 4.44 -8.91
N ILE A 84 -13.87 4.23 -8.34
CA ILE A 84 -13.24 2.91 -8.28
C ILE A 84 -13.98 2.09 -7.23
N GLU A 85 -14.57 0.97 -7.59
CA GLU A 85 -15.23 0.07 -6.65
C GLU A 85 -14.28 -1.09 -6.30
N ILE A 86 -13.99 -1.24 -5.01
CA ILE A 86 -13.27 -2.39 -4.47
C ILE A 86 -14.20 -3.60 -4.42
N ILE A 87 -13.74 -4.72 -4.95
CA ILE A 87 -14.35 -6.02 -4.71
C ILE A 87 -13.64 -6.66 -3.51
N PRO A 88 -14.32 -6.95 -2.40
CA PRO A 88 -13.68 -7.54 -1.22
C PRO A 88 -12.91 -8.83 -1.55
N GLY A 89 -11.68 -8.92 -1.03
CA GLY A 89 -10.80 -10.09 -1.23
C GLY A 89 -10.18 -10.19 -2.62
N GLN A 90 -10.31 -9.17 -3.48
CA GLN A 90 -9.78 -9.18 -4.84
C GLN A 90 -8.96 -7.92 -5.17
N ILE A 91 -7.94 -8.11 -6.00
CA ILE A 91 -7.09 -7.02 -6.52
C ILE A 91 -7.72 -6.31 -7.73
N VAL A 92 -8.69 -6.97 -8.39
CA VAL A 92 -9.50 -6.37 -9.45
C VAL A 92 -10.51 -5.39 -8.86
N THR A 93 -10.80 -4.34 -9.62
CA THR A 93 -11.78 -3.30 -9.28
C THR A 93 -12.87 -3.24 -10.34
N ARG A 94 -14.00 -2.60 -10.03
CA ARG A 94 -15.00 -2.19 -11.03
C ARG A 94 -14.99 -0.67 -11.17
N MET A 95 -15.58 -0.20 -12.26
CA MET A 95 -15.92 1.21 -12.44
C MET A 95 -17.40 1.43 -12.12
N ARG A 96 -17.70 2.33 -11.18
CA ARG A 96 -19.06 2.85 -10.92
C ARG A 96 -19.19 4.28 -11.40
N ILE A 97 -20.39 4.66 -11.83
CA ILE A 97 -20.73 6.04 -12.19
C ILE A 97 -21.72 6.58 -11.16
N GLU A 98 -21.30 7.55 -10.37
CA GLU A 98 -22.05 8.03 -9.20
C GLU A 98 -22.28 9.54 -9.24
N ALA A 99 -23.37 10.00 -8.63
CA ALA A 99 -23.58 11.43 -8.42
C ALA A 99 -22.56 11.96 -7.39
N PRO A 100 -21.80 13.04 -7.70
CA PRO A 100 -20.85 13.62 -6.76
C PRO A 100 -21.56 14.18 -5.53
N ARG A 101 -20.89 14.17 -4.38
CA ARG A 101 -21.29 15.00 -3.25
C ARG A 101 -20.53 16.31 -3.35
N GLU A 102 -21.26 17.42 -3.27
CA GLU A 102 -20.71 18.75 -3.45
C GLU A 102 -20.78 19.54 -2.13
N ARG A 103 -19.73 20.27 -1.81
CA ARG A 103 -19.67 21.17 -0.65
C ARG A 103 -18.79 22.36 -0.99
N HIS A 104 -19.33 23.58 -0.88
CA HIS A 104 -18.63 24.84 -1.19
C HIS A 104 -17.97 24.87 -2.58
N GLY A 105 -18.67 24.39 -3.62
CA GLY A 105 -18.16 24.40 -5.01
C GLY A 105 -17.10 23.34 -5.32
N LYS A 106 -16.87 22.39 -4.41
CA LYS A 106 -15.91 21.29 -4.56
C LYS A 106 -16.62 19.95 -4.45
N VAL A 107 -16.12 18.94 -5.17
CA VAL A 107 -16.51 17.55 -4.96
C VAL A 107 -15.74 17.00 -3.76
N VAL A 108 -16.48 16.43 -2.81
CA VAL A 108 -15.96 15.91 -1.54
C VAL A 108 -16.35 14.45 -1.36
N SER A 109 -15.70 13.77 -0.42
CA SER A 109 -16.08 12.43 -0.01
C SER A 109 -17.52 12.39 0.50
N ASP A 110 -18.17 11.24 0.34
CA ASP A 110 -19.47 10.92 0.90
C ASP A 110 -19.42 9.60 1.71
N PRO A 111 -18.97 9.65 2.98
CA PRO A 111 -18.87 8.45 3.82
C PRO A 111 -20.19 7.71 4.00
N SER A 112 -21.33 8.41 3.91
CA SER A 112 -22.66 7.81 4.02
C SER A 112 -23.00 6.87 2.86
N ARG A 113 -22.35 7.06 1.70
CA ARG A 113 -22.45 6.20 0.51
C ARG A 113 -21.18 5.38 0.29
N ASP A 114 -20.23 5.39 1.22
CA ASP A 114 -18.91 4.77 1.07
C ASP A 114 -18.22 5.21 -0.23
N ILE A 115 -18.12 6.52 -0.44
CA ILE A 115 -17.37 7.12 -1.54
C ILE A 115 -16.33 8.05 -0.93
N LEU A 116 -15.07 7.66 -0.97
CA LEU A 116 -13.97 8.39 -0.34
C LEU A 116 -13.03 8.98 -1.38
N LYS A 117 -12.50 10.17 -1.11
CA LYS A 117 -11.48 10.77 -1.97
C LYS A 117 -10.17 10.01 -1.82
N MET A 118 -9.49 9.83 -2.95
CA MET A 118 -8.18 9.23 -3.05
C MET A 118 -7.24 10.16 -3.79
N ALA A 119 -5.97 10.18 -3.39
CA ALA A 119 -4.90 10.95 -4.02
C ALA A 119 -3.68 10.07 -4.28
N VAL A 120 -3.05 10.24 -5.43
CA VAL A 120 -1.75 9.66 -5.76
C VAL A 120 -0.77 10.79 -6.09
N VAL A 121 0.33 10.90 -5.35
CA VAL A 121 1.31 11.99 -5.47
C VAL A 121 2.64 11.45 -5.96
N GLU A 122 3.17 12.04 -7.03
CA GLU A 122 4.47 11.68 -7.60
C GLU A 122 5.62 12.00 -6.62
N ARG A 123 6.52 11.04 -6.44
CA ARG A 123 7.58 11.13 -5.42
C ARG A 123 9.00 10.89 -5.90
N HIS A 124 9.20 10.59 -7.17
CA HIS A 124 10.50 10.18 -7.72
C HIS A 124 11.26 11.33 -8.36
N LYS A 125 10.55 12.26 -9.02
CA LYS A 125 11.13 13.29 -9.90
C LYS A 125 10.64 14.70 -9.60
N ALA A 126 9.83 14.88 -8.56
CA ALA A 126 9.22 16.16 -8.20
C ALA A 126 8.49 16.82 -9.38
N THR A 127 7.77 16.03 -10.19
CA THR A 127 7.02 16.57 -11.35
C THR A 127 5.91 17.52 -10.91
N GLY A 128 5.36 17.29 -9.71
CA GLY A 128 4.17 17.98 -9.22
C GLY A 128 2.86 17.33 -9.64
N ASN A 129 2.92 16.15 -10.26
CA ASN A 129 1.74 15.39 -10.61
C ASN A 129 1.02 14.91 -9.34
N ILE A 130 -0.29 15.18 -9.29
CA ILE A 130 -1.20 14.70 -8.27
C ILE A 130 -2.45 14.20 -8.99
N GLY A 131 -2.69 12.89 -8.92
CA GLY A 131 -3.90 12.28 -9.42
C GLY A 131 -4.93 12.24 -8.32
N LEU A 132 -6.14 12.70 -8.62
CA LEU A 132 -7.26 12.69 -7.68
C LEU A 132 -8.41 11.84 -8.25
N GLY A 133 -9.10 11.13 -7.36
CA GLY A 133 -10.24 10.30 -7.73
C GLY A 133 -11.04 9.89 -6.50
N PHE A 134 -12.00 8.98 -6.72
CA PHE A 134 -12.85 8.46 -5.65
C PHE A 134 -12.85 6.94 -5.65
N VAL A 135 -12.97 6.37 -4.47
CA VAL A 135 -13.03 4.93 -4.24
C VAL A 135 -14.16 4.55 -3.31
N SER A 136 -14.78 3.40 -3.56
CA SER A 136 -15.79 2.78 -2.72
C SER A 136 -15.33 1.41 -2.21
N GLY A 137 -15.67 1.08 -0.98
CA GLY A 137 -15.38 -0.20 -0.33
C GLY A 137 -14.51 -0.08 0.93
N PHE A 138 -13.89 1.08 1.19
CA PHE A 138 -13.09 1.29 2.40
C PHE A 138 -13.95 1.49 3.64
N ARG A 139 -15.07 2.20 3.53
CA ARG A 139 -16.03 2.52 4.61
C ARG A 139 -15.55 3.41 5.76
N LEU A 140 -14.37 4.03 5.65
CA LEU A 140 -13.92 5.01 6.65
C LEU A 140 -15.00 6.08 6.87
N GLN A 141 -15.31 6.36 8.13
CA GLN A 141 -16.29 7.37 8.54
C GLN A 141 -15.63 8.70 8.92
N GLU A 142 -14.36 8.65 9.34
CA GLU A 142 -13.51 9.81 9.55
C GLU A 142 -12.05 9.48 9.24
N GLY A 143 -11.20 10.51 9.13
CA GLY A 143 -9.77 10.33 8.97
C GLY A 143 -9.32 9.92 7.57
N ALA A 144 -8.06 9.51 7.48
CA ALA A 144 -7.41 9.06 6.27
C ALA A 144 -6.33 8.02 6.56
N ILE A 145 -6.02 7.20 5.56
CA ILE A 145 -4.85 6.33 5.55
C ILE A 145 -3.97 6.65 4.35
N ALA A 146 -2.65 6.51 4.50
CA ALA A 146 -1.68 6.75 3.44
C ALA A 146 -0.56 5.71 3.44
N SER A 147 0.05 5.52 2.27
CA SER A 147 1.12 4.56 2.03
C SER A 147 2.10 5.06 0.97
N SER A 148 3.38 4.72 1.10
CA SER A 148 4.35 4.80 0.00
C SER A 148 4.49 3.48 -0.79
N VAL A 149 3.83 2.42 -0.32
CA VAL A 149 3.72 1.14 -1.03
C VAL A 149 2.45 1.19 -1.88
N ALA A 150 2.61 1.60 -3.14
CA ALA A 150 1.55 1.64 -4.14
C ALA A 150 2.01 0.92 -5.41
N HIS A 151 1.61 -0.33 -5.59
CA HIS A 151 2.06 -1.18 -6.68
C HIS A 151 1.76 -0.54 -8.04
N ASP A 152 2.66 -0.48 -9.02
CA ASP A 152 4.10 -0.79 -8.97
C ASP A 152 4.96 0.47 -9.14
N ALA A 153 4.34 1.63 -9.34
CA ALA A 153 5.05 2.90 -9.43
C ALA A 153 5.57 3.36 -8.06
N HIS A 154 4.97 2.90 -6.97
CA HIS A 154 5.30 3.25 -5.59
C HIS A 154 5.39 4.77 -5.36
N ASN A 155 4.44 5.48 -5.96
CA ASN A 155 4.10 6.87 -5.60
C ASN A 155 3.38 6.89 -4.24
N LEU A 156 3.21 8.07 -3.66
CA LEU A 156 2.42 8.18 -2.44
C LEU A 156 0.96 7.97 -2.80
N ILE A 157 0.22 7.22 -1.99
CA ILE A 157 -1.21 7.03 -2.15
C ILE A 157 -1.91 7.27 -0.81
N ALA A 158 -3.05 7.93 -0.83
CA ALA A 158 -3.87 8.13 0.35
C ALA A 158 -5.36 8.08 0.01
N VAL A 159 -6.17 7.60 0.94
CA VAL A 159 -7.64 7.64 0.89
C VAL A 159 -8.18 8.19 2.20
N GLY A 160 -9.21 9.03 2.15
CA GLY A 160 -9.77 9.61 3.36
C GLY A 160 -11.07 10.36 3.16
N VAL A 161 -11.61 10.84 4.26
CA VAL A 161 -12.89 11.55 4.32
C VAL A 161 -12.72 13.03 4.01
N GLU A 162 -11.79 13.69 4.70
CA GLU A 162 -11.53 15.13 4.56
C GLU A 162 -10.15 15.39 3.96
N ASP A 163 -10.04 16.44 3.15
CA ASP A 163 -8.79 16.77 2.42
C ASP A 163 -7.64 17.07 3.37
N GLU A 164 -7.91 17.67 4.52
CA GLU A 164 -6.87 17.91 5.52
C GLU A 164 -6.30 16.64 6.14
N ASP A 165 -7.13 15.61 6.36
CA ASP A 165 -6.66 14.33 6.89
C ASP A 165 -5.79 13.61 5.85
N ILE A 166 -6.23 13.62 4.59
CA ILE A 166 -5.46 13.08 3.45
C ILE A 166 -4.13 13.82 3.32
N PHE A 167 -4.15 15.15 3.39
CA PHE A 167 -2.95 15.98 3.30
C PHE A 167 -1.97 15.66 4.44
N VAL A 168 -2.43 15.65 5.70
CA VAL A 168 -1.58 15.32 6.85
C VAL A 168 -1.01 13.91 6.72
N ALA A 169 -1.79 12.95 6.24
CA ALA A 169 -1.31 11.57 6.05
C ALA A 169 -0.19 11.50 5.00
N LEU A 170 -0.36 12.18 3.85
CA LEU A 170 0.66 12.27 2.81
C LEU A 170 1.94 12.98 3.30
N GLN A 171 1.80 14.11 4.00
CA GLN A 171 2.93 14.86 4.55
C GLN A 171 3.71 14.01 5.58
N GLU A 172 3.01 13.23 6.39
CA GLU A 172 3.65 12.34 7.35
C GLU A 172 4.42 11.21 6.65
N VAL A 173 3.88 10.60 5.59
CA VAL A 173 4.62 9.61 4.79
C VAL A 173 5.89 10.23 4.20
N ILE A 174 5.84 11.48 3.72
CA ILE A 174 7.01 12.22 3.22
C ILE A 174 8.03 12.44 4.34
N ARG A 175 7.58 12.90 5.52
CA ARG A 175 8.43 13.14 6.69
C ARG A 175 9.15 11.87 7.14
N LEU A 176 8.47 10.73 7.09
CA LEU A 176 9.02 9.41 7.43
C LEU A 176 9.95 8.84 6.36
N GLN A 177 10.05 9.48 5.19
CA GLN A 177 10.72 8.96 3.99
C GLN A 177 10.16 7.60 3.57
N GLY A 178 8.83 7.51 3.65
CA GLY A 178 8.04 6.34 3.34
C GLY A 178 7.57 5.58 4.56
N GLY A 179 6.45 4.89 4.38
CA GLY A 179 5.73 4.29 5.46
C GLY A 179 4.25 4.10 5.18
N LEU A 180 3.58 3.67 6.24
CA LEU A 180 2.13 3.56 6.36
C LEU A 180 1.68 4.51 7.47
N VAL A 181 0.61 5.26 7.24
CA VAL A 181 0.12 6.27 8.19
C VAL A 181 -1.40 6.20 8.29
N VAL A 182 -1.92 6.38 9.51
CA VAL A 182 -3.34 6.65 9.79
C VAL A 182 -3.45 8.01 10.48
N VAL A 183 -4.38 8.82 9.99
CA VAL A 183 -4.70 10.15 10.52
C VAL A 183 -6.17 10.20 10.89
N SER A 184 -6.49 10.88 11.99
CA SER A 184 -7.86 11.30 12.32
C SER A 184 -7.81 12.70 12.91
N LYS A 185 -8.74 13.57 12.49
CA LYS A 185 -8.88 14.95 13.01
C LYS A 185 -7.56 15.74 12.94
N LYS A 186 -6.89 15.64 11.79
CA LYS A 186 -5.63 16.31 11.42
C LYS A 186 -4.44 15.89 12.30
N LYS A 187 -4.54 14.75 12.99
CA LYS A 187 -3.50 14.19 13.86
C LYS A 187 -3.11 12.79 13.40
N VAL A 188 -1.80 12.54 13.34
CA VAL A 188 -1.26 11.20 13.12
C VAL A 188 -1.57 10.35 14.35
N VAL A 189 -2.39 9.32 14.17
CA VAL A 189 -2.79 8.40 15.25
C VAL A 189 -2.00 7.10 15.23
N ALA A 190 -1.46 6.71 14.07
CA ALA A 190 -0.53 5.59 13.94
C ALA A 190 0.37 5.76 12.72
N ALA A 191 1.59 5.24 12.83
CA ALA A 191 2.56 5.25 11.74
C ALA A 191 3.58 4.10 11.82
N LEU A 192 3.98 3.61 10.65
CA LEU A 192 5.10 2.70 10.45
C LEU A 192 6.04 3.31 9.42
N SER A 193 7.28 3.58 9.81
CA SER A 193 8.32 4.06 8.89
C SER A 193 8.92 2.91 8.08
N LEU A 194 9.05 3.13 6.78
CA LEU A 194 9.67 2.24 5.79
C LEU A 194 10.81 2.98 5.06
N PRO A 195 11.88 3.37 5.78
CA PRO A 195 12.88 4.31 5.28
C PRO A 195 13.75 3.76 4.14
N ILE A 196 13.70 2.45 3.87
CA ILE A 196 14.45 1.85 2.77
C ILE A 196 13.57 1.89 1.52
N ALA A 197 13.87 2.85 0.63
CA ALA A 197 13.17 3.12 -0.62
C ALA A 197 11.65 3.41 -0.52
N GLY A 198 11.14 3.64 0.70
CA GLY A 198 9.71 3.75 0.98
C GLY A 198 8.98 2.41 1.05
N LEU A 199 9.70 1.29 1.11
CA LEU A 199 9.13 -0.07 0.97
C LEU A 199 9.48 -0.99 2.14
N MET A 200 10.67 -0.85 2.73
CA MET A 200 11.14 -1.75 3.77
C MET A 200 11.55 -1.00 5.04
N SER A 201 11.42 -1.70 6.17
CA SER A 201 11.88 -1.21 7.47
C SER A 201 13.25 -1.79 7.82
N ASN A 202 14.03 -1.05 8.61
CA ASN A 202 15.24 -1.53 9.26
C ASN A 202 14.98 -2.01 10.70
N GLN A 203 13.71 -2.08 11.12
CA GLN A 203 13.29 -2.63 12.41
C GLN A 203 13.15 -4.15 12.35
N SER A 204 13.07 -4.81 13.52
CA SER A 204 12.85 -6.25 13.60
C SER A 204 11.47 -6.65 13.07
N LEU A 205 11.33 -7.90 12.62
CA LEU A 205 10.07 -8.46 12.13
C LEU A 205 8.93 -8.26 13.14
N GLU A 206 9.18 -8.53 14.41
CA GLU A 206 8.19 -8.46 15.49
C GLU A 206 7.68 -7.02 15.65
N LYS A 207 8.58 -6.03 15.63
CA LYS A 207 8.22 -4.62 15.74
C LYS A 207 7.41 -4.14 14.53
N VAL A 208 7.79 -4.57 13.33
CA VAL A 208 7.08 -4.21 12.09
C VAL A 208 5.70 -4.85 12.08
N SER A 209 5.60 -6.14 12.40
CA SER A 209 4.34 -6.89 12.46
C SER A 209 3.38 -6.26 13.47
N GLN A 210 3.83 -5.99 14.70
CA GLN A 210 3.00 -5.34 15.72
C GLN A 210 2.47 -3.97 15.25
N LYS A 211 3.30 -3.18 14.56
CA LYS A 211 2.88 -1.88 14.02
C LYS A 211 1.87 -2.01 12.88
N ILE A 212 2.03 -2.98 11.99
CA ILE A 212 1.06 -3.26 10.92
C ILE A 212 -0.29 -3.63 11.55
N GLU A 213 -0.31 -4.53 12.53
CA GLU A 213 -1.55 -4.91 13.22
C GLU A 213 -2.20 -3.72 13.93
N MET A 214 -1.39 -2.86 14.57
CA MET A 214 -1.90 -1.63 15.20
C MET A 214 -2.49 -0.64 14.17
N LEU A 215 -1.85 -0.47 13.02
CA LEU A 215 -2.35 0.36 11.92
C LEU A 215 -3.69 -0.16 11.39
N LYS A 216 -3.81 -1.48 11.17
CA LYS A 216 -5.06 -2.12 10.72
C LYS A 216 -6.17 -1.92 11.73
N LYS A 217 -5.89 -2.20 13.00
CA LYS A 217 -6.84 -2.01 14.11
C LYS A 217 -7.37 -0.58 14.16
N ILE A 218 -6.49 0.42 14.11
CA ILE A 218 -6.91 1.82 14.18
C ILE A 218 -7.71 2.22 12.93
N ALA A 219 -7.33 1.74 11.74
CA ALA A 219 -8.14 1.97 10.54
C ALA A 219 -9.56 1.38 10.67
N HIS A 220 -9.72 0.20 11.27
CA HIS A 220 -11.03 -0.39 11.58
C HIS A 220 -11.82 0.44 12.60
N GLU A 221 -11.16 0.97 13.64
CA GLU A 221 -11.79 1.87 14.62
C GLU A 221 -12.33 3.16 13.97
N LEU A 222 -11.72 3.63 12.88
CA LEU A 222 -12.20 4.75 12.06
C LEU A 222 -13.32 4.36 11.07
N GLY A 223 -13.78 3.10 11.10
CA GLY A 223 -14.87 2.58 10.29
C GLY A 223 -14.43 1.76 9.07
N CYS A 224 -13.13 1.52 8.88
CA CYS A 224 -12.70 0.75 7.71
C CYS A 224 -13.24 -0.69 7.75
N GLY A 225 -13.86 -1.12 6.65
CA GLY A 225 -14.49 -2.44 6.53
C GLY A 225 -13.63 -3.52 5.86
N LEU A 226 -12.39 -3.20 5.48
CA LEU A 226 -11.49 -4.12 4.77
C LEU A 226 -10.60 -4.87 5.75
N GLU A 227 -10.39 -6.17 5.55
CA GLU A 227 -9.48 -6.97 6.39
C GLU A 227 -8.04 -6.42 6.36
N ASP A 228 -7.53 -6.09 5.17
CA ASP A 228 -6.22 -5.46 5.00
C ASP A 228 -6.32 -4.16 4.18
N PRO A 229 -6.55 -3.01 4.84
CA PRO A 229 -6.75 -1.73 4.16
C PRO A 229 -5.52 -1.24 3.39
N PHE A 230 -4.32 -1.49 3.91
CA PHE A 230 -3.08 -1.03 3.28
C PHE A 230 -2.70 -1.89 2.08
N MET A 231 -2.92 -3.21 2.16
CA MET A 231 -2.78 -4.09 1.01
C MET A 231 -3.76 -3.69 -0.09
N GLN A 232 -5.04 -3.46 0.24
CA GLN A 232 -6.02 -3.04 -0.76
C GLN A 232 -5.64 -1.69 -1.39
N LEU A 233 -5.25 -0.71 -0.57
CA LEU A 233 -4.81 0.60 -1.04
C LEU A 233 -3.66 0.48 -2.04
N SER A 234 -2.70 -0.41 -1.77
CA SER A 234 -1.51 -0.58 -2.60
C SER A 234 -1.84 -0.97 -4.06
N PHE A 235 -2.93 -1.70 -4.31
CA PHE A 235 -3.34 -2.15 -5.63
C PHE A 235 -4.25 -1.18 -6.39
N LEU A 236 -4.69 -0.08 -5.76
CA LEU A 236 -5.51 0.94 -6.42
C LEU A 236 -4.71 1.82 -7.38
N ALA A 237 -3.38 1.79 -7.27
CA ALA A 237 -2.45 2.48 -8.15
C ALA A 237 -1.74 1.59 -9.16
N LEU A 238 -2.22 0.36 -9.39
CA LEU A 238 -1.60 -0.62 -10.29
C LEU A 238 -2.32 -0.67 -11.65
N PRO A 239 -1.93 0.15 -12.65
CA PRO A 239 -2.64 0.32 -13.93
C PRO A 239 -2.40 -0.83 -14.92
N VAL A 240 -2.32 -2.06 -14.42
CA VAL A 240 -2.24 -3.30 -15.22
C VAL A 240 -3.28 -4.33 -14.79
N ILE A 241 -4.06 -4.03 -13.73
CA ILE A 241 -5.16 -4.86 -13.25
C ILE A 241 -6.48 -4.12 -13.49
N PRO A 242 -7.46 -4.73 -14.19
CA PRO A 242 -8.74 -4.10 -14.48
C PRO A 242 -9.61 -3.88 -13.22
N GLU A 243 -10.62 -3.02 -13.28
CA GLU A 243 -11.04 -2.19 -14.43
C GLU A 243 -10.53 -0.74 -14.35
N LEU A 244 -10.69 -0.07 -13.21
CA LEU A 244 -10.35 1.35 -13.04
C LEU A 244 -9.32 1.53 -11.91
N LYS A 245 -8.26 2.29 -12.17
CA LYS A 245 -7.15 2.58 -11.23
C LYS A 245 -6.80 4.08 -11.23
N LEU A 246 -6.09 4.53 -10.21
CA LEU A 246 -5.61 5.92 -10.11
C LEU A 246 -4.08 5.96 -10.12
N THR A 247 -3.51 6.80 -10.98
CA THR A 247 -2.06 7.10 -11.00
C THR A 247 -1.85 8.55 -10.58
N ASP A 248 -0.59 9.00 -10.44
CA ASP A 248 -0.27 10.42 -10.23
C ASP A 248 -0.74 11.32 -11.39
N ARG A 249 -1.05 10.72 -12.55
CA ARG A 249 -1.52 11.40 -13.76
C ARG A 249 -3.04 11.36 -13.94
N GLY A 250 -3.77 10.75 -13.01
CA GLY A 250 -5.23 10.62 -13.07
C GLY A 250 -5.71 9.18 -13.26
N LEU A 251 -7.00 9.03 -13.57
CA LEU A 251 -7.68 7.75 -13.69
C LEU A 251 -7.29 7.03 -14.98
N VAL A 252 -7.13 5.71 -14.88
CA VAL A 252 -6.82 4.83 -16.00
C VAL A 252 -7.89 3.75 -16.08
N ASP A 253 -8.59 3.67 -17.21
CA ASP A 253 -9.40 2.51 -17.59
C ASP A 253 -8.41 1.48 -18.17
N VAL A 254 -8.09 0.48 -17.35
CA VAL A 254 -7.05 -0.51 -17.67
C VAL A 254 -7.52 -1.47 -18.74
N SER A 255 -8.84 -1.70 -18.86
CA SER A 255 -9.43 -2.53 -19.91
C SER A 255 -9.23 -1.92 -21.29
N LYS A 256 -9.25 -0.58 -21.38
CA LYS A 256 -8.99 0.18 -22.61
C LYS A 256 -7.55 0.69 -22.75
N PHE A 257 -6.78 0.59 -21.66
CA PHE A 257 -5.42 1.11 -21.56
C PHE A 257 -5.30 2.61 -21.86
N GLU A 258 -6.26 3.40 -21.37
CA GLU A 258 -6.33 4.84 -21.60
C GLU A 258 -6.59 5.63 -20.31
N PHE A 259 -6.13 6.89 -20.30
CA PHE A 259 -6.53 7.83 -19.27
C PHE A 259 -7.97 8.28 -19.52
N VAL A 260 -8.79 8.25 -18.47
CA VAL A 260 -10.19 8.67 -18.53
C VAL A 260 -10.43 9.86 -17.60
N PRO A 261 -11.32 10.80 -17.96
CA PRO A 261 -11.64 11.92 -17.07
C PRO A 261 -12.38 11.44 -15.83
N LEU A 262 -12.32 12.23 -14.75
CA LEU A 262 -13.10 11.93 -13.54
C LEU A 262 -14.61 12.08 -13.81
N PHE A 263 -15.01 13.15 -14.48
CA PHE A 263 -16.41 13.43 -14.80
C PHE A 263 -16.86 12.73 -16.08
N VAL A 264 -18.14 12.35 -16.11
CA VAL A 264 -18.86 11.80 -17.27
C VAL A 264 -20.22 12.45 -17.39
N ASP A 265 -20.65 12.65 -18.63
CA ASP A 265 -22.01 13.11 -18.94
C ASP A 265 -23.09 12.06 -18.60
#